data_AF-A0A2V7KZQ1-F1
#
_entry.id   AF-A0A2V7KZQ1-F1
#
_cell.length_a   1.000
_cell.length_b   1.000
_cell.length_c   1.000
_cell.angle_alpha   90.00
_cell.angle_beta   90.00
_cell.angle_gamma   90.00
#
_symmetry.space_group_name_H-M   'P 1'
#
loop_
_entity.id
_entity.type
_entity.pdbx_description
1 polymer ?
#
loop_
_entity_poly.entity_id
_entity_poly.type
_entity_poly.pdbx_seq_one_letter_code
_entity_poly.pdbx_strand_id
1 'polypeptide(L)'
;MESSNRMVTPTRLQVKGWARVGPAGAHTLRRGAWYPVVRISSSNIVVLDVNRHNVPVDRRFLEIRYHPPERWTIVRCEPRVIERLGRIFPLTYAVCPSCRHRQGIEARTNEMMCDRCHKSAGMAWDELS
;
A
#
# COMPACT_ATOMS: atom_id res chain seq x y z
N MET A 1 23.51 13.15 -37.67
CA MET A 1 22.70 12.17 -36.91
C MET A 1 22.77 12.60 -35.46
N GLU A 2 21.90 13.53 -35.06
CA GLU A 2 21.96 14.12 -33.72
C GLU A 2 20.88 13.47 -32.85
N SER A 3 21.31 12.52 -32.03
CA SER A 3 20.47 11.81 -31.09
C SER A 3 19.97 12.78 -30.02
N SER A 4 18.73 13.27 -30.20
CA SER A 4 18.05 14.13 -29.25
C SER A 4 17.91 13.41 -27.91
N ASN A 5 18.78 13.77 -26.97
CA ASN A 5 18.72 13.34 -25.58
C ASN A 5 17.50 14.01 -24.94
N ARG A 6 16.34 13.35 -25.03
CA ARG A 6 15.13 13.75 -24.32
C ARG A 6 15.37 13.55 -22.82
N MET A 7 15.86 14.60 -22.17
CA MET A 7 15.75 14.74 -20.72
C MET A 7 14.26 14.61 -20.36
N VAL A 8 13.89 13.48 -19.80
CA VAL A 8 12.59 13.30 -19.16
C VAL A 8 12.66 14.11 -17.88
N THR A 9 12.26 15.38 -17.97
CA THR A 9 11.97 16.20 -16.79
C THR A 9 11.02 15.36 -15.92
N PRO A 10 11.30 15.17 -14.61
CA PRO A 10 10.37 14.47 -13.75
C PRO A 10 9.16 15.37 -13.56
N THR A 11 8.23 15.33 -14.53
CA THR A 11 6.90 15.91 -14.40
C THR A 11 6.37 15.40 -13.08
N ARG A 12 6.10 16.32 -12.15
CA ARG A 12 5.47 16.04 -10.87
C ARG A 12 4.31 15.09 -11.15
N LEU A 13 4.50 13.80 -10.89
CA LEU A 13 3.60 12.76 -11.41
C LEU A 13 2.24 13.04 -10.78
N GLN A 14 1.29 13.51 -11.60
CA GLN A 14 -0.04 13.82 -11.12
C GLN A 14 -0.68 12.51 -10.66
N VAL A 15 -0.94 12.43 -9.36
CA VAL A 15 -1.56 11.25 -8.76
C VAL A 15 -2.97 11.12 -9.34
N LYS A 16 -3.20 10.04 -10.08
CA LYS A 16 -4.49 9.73 -10.73
C LYS A 16 -5.44 8.93 -9.83
N GLY A 17 -4.96 8.53 -8.67
CA GLY A 17 -5.65 7.70 -7.70
C GLY A 17 -4.66 6.96 -6.81
N TRP A 18 -5.15 5.99 -6.07
CA TRP A 18 -4.39 5.18 -5.13
C TRP A 18 -4.71 3.71 -5.36
N ALA A 19 -3.70 2.86 -5.27
CA ALA A 19 -3.86 1.43 -5.43
C ALA A 19 -3.22 0.66 -4.28
N ARG A 20 -3.88 -0.38 -3.78
CA ARG A 20 -3.25 -1.41 -2.94
C ARG A 20 -3.29 -2.75 -3.62
N VAL A 21 -2.38 -3.63 -3.24
CA VAL A 21 -2.47 -5.04 -3.65
C VAL A 21 -3.60 -5.75 -2.93
N GLY A 22 -4.34 -6.55 -3.69
CA GLY A 22 -5.29 -7.50 -3.14
C GLY A 22 -4.61 -8.72 -2.49
N PRO A 23 -5.39 -9.63 -1.90
CA PRO A 23 -4.89 -10.82 -1.20
C PRO A 23 -4.06 -11.77 -2.07
N ALA A 24 -4.37 -11.84 -3.38
CA ALA A 24 -3.62 -12.62 -4.37
C ALA A 24 -2.15 -12.17 -4.52
N GLY A 25 -1.83 -10.97 -4.02
CA GLY A 25 -0.48 -10.47 -3.86
C GLY A 25 0.14 -9.92 -5.16
N ALA A 26 1.08 -9.00 -4.98
CA ALA A 26 2.15 -8.75 -5.93
C ALA A 26 3.44 -8.78 -5.10
N HIS A 27 4.40 -9.64 -5.46
CA HIS A 27 5.58 -9.94 -4.62
C HIS A 27 6.43 -8.70 -4.26
N THR A 28 6.29 -7.60 -4.99
CA THR A 28 7.07 -6.37 -4.79
C THR A 28 6.37 -5.33 -3.90
N LEU A 29 5.08 -5.49 -3.62
CA LEU A 29 4.29 -4.49 -2.91
C LEU A 29 3.93 -4.93 -1.50
N ARG A 30 4.01 -3.96 -0.58
CA ARG A 30 3.57 -4.16 0.80
C ARG A 30 2.06 -4.37 0.87
N ARG A 31 1.63 -5.56 1.33
CA ARG A 31 0.21 -5.84 1.64
C ARG A 31 -0.35 -4.81 2.63
N GLY A 32 -1.54 -4.30 2.30
CA GLY A 32 -2.26 -3.26 3.03
C GLY A 32 -1.81 -1.82 2.75
N ALA A 33 -0.71 -1.60 2.01
CA ALA A 33 -0.27 -0.25 1.67
C ALA A 33 -0.93 0.25 0.38
N TRP A 34 -1.34 1.51 0.41
CA TRP A 34 -1.81 2.25 -0.75
C TRP A 34 -0.66 3.02 -1.39
N TYR A 35 -0.57 2.95 -2.71
CA TYR A 35 0.45 3.60 -3.53
C TYR A 35 -0.20 4.57 -4.51
N PRO A 36 0.39 5.75 -4.74
CA PRO A 36 -0.10 6.66 -5.77
C PRO A 36 -0.05 6.00 -7.15
N VAL A 37 -1.13 6.11 -7.90
CA VAL A 37 -1.20 5.70 -9.30
C VAL A 37 -0.70 6.87 -10.15
N VAL A 38 0.38 6.66 -10.90
CA VAL A 38 0.98 7.69 -11.74
C VAL A 38 0.58 7.54 -13.21
N ARG A 39 0.23 6.32 -13.63
CA ARG A 39 -0.26 6.03 -14.97
C ARG A 39 -1.20 4.82 -14.97
N ILE A 40 -2.27 4.91 -15.76
CA ILE A 40 -3.13 3.78 -16.12
C ILE A 40 -2.98 3.60 -17.62
N SER A 41 -2.53 2.43 -18.05
CA SER A 41 -2.41 2.05 -19.46
C SER A 41 -3.71 1.40 -19.96
N SER A 42 -3.93 1.40 -21.28
CA SER A 42 -4.98 0.60 -21.93
C SER A 42 -4.70 -0.91 -21.84
N SER A 43 -3.44 -1.31 -21.65
CA SER A 43 -2.98 -2.71 -21.62
C SER A 43 -3.15 -3.42 -20.27
N ASN A 44 -4.11 -3.02 -19.43
CA ASN A 44 -4.29 -3.52 -18.05
C ASN A 44 -3.07 -3.33 -17.12
N ILE A 45 -2.05 -2.56 -17.52
CA ILE A 45 -0.92 -2.22 -16.65
C ILE A 45 -1.18 -0.89 -15.96
N VAL A 46 -0.98 -0.87 -14.64
CA VAL A 46 -1.02 0.33 -13.80
C VAL A 46 0.38 0.57 -13.27
N VAL A 47 0.86 1.81 -13.38
CA VAL A 47 2.16 2.21 -12.84
C VAL A 47 1.94 2.91 -11.52
N LEU A 48 2.58 2.40 -10.47
CA LEU A 48 2.52 2.91 -9.12
C LEU A 48 3.82 3.62 -8.73
N ASP A 49 3.71 4.66 -7.91
CA ASP A 49 4.86 5.24 -7.20
C ASP A 49 5.12 4.46 -5.91
N VAL A 50 6.17 3.63 -5.95
CA VAL A 50 6.66 2.85 -4.82
C VAL A 50 7.99 3.45 -4.38
N ASN A 51 7.99 4.23 -3.31
CA ASN A 51 9.19 4.89 -2.79
C ASN A 51 9.98 5.65 -3.88
N ARG A 52 9.28 6.46 -4.70
CA ARG A 52 9.83 7.21 -5.84
C ARG A 52 10.30 6.36 -7.02
N HIS A 53 9.93 5.08 -7.06
CA HIS A 53 10.19 4.19 -8.18
C HIS A 53 8.89 3.84 -8.89
N ASN A 54 8.89 3.88 -10.22
CA ASN A 54 7.76 3.48 -11.03
C ASN A 54 7.70 1.96 -11.12
N VAL A 55 6.68 1.36 -10.51
CA VAL A 55 6.48 -0.09 -10.51
C VAL A 55 5.25 -0.43 -11.36
N PRO A 56 5.41 -1.09 -12.52
CA PRO A 56 4.28 -1.58 -13.30
C PRO A 56 3.68 -2.81 -12.64
N VAL A 57 2.36 -2.84 -12.51
CA VAL A 57 1.60 -3.95 -11.93
C VAL A 57 0.35 -4.19 -12.76
N ASP A 58 -0.01 -5.44 -12.95
CA ASP A 58 -1.27 -5.81 -13.61
C ASP A 58 -2.46 -5.35 -12.73
N ARG A 59 -3.41 -4.64 -13.36
CA ARG A 59 -4.61 -4.10 -12.73
C ARG A 59 -5.41 -5.16 -11.98
N ARG A 60 -5.38 -6.43 -12.41
CA ARG A 60 -6.12 -7.53 -11.79
C ARG A 60 -5.67 -7.83 -10.35
N PHE A 61 -4.46 -7.43 -9.97
CA PHE A 61 -3.94 -7.59 -8.62
C PHE A 61 -4.18 -6.37 -7.72
N LEU A 62 -4.80 -5.32 -8.25
CA LEU A 62 -4.93 -4.03 -7.58
C LEU A 62 -6.38 -3.72 -7.24
N GLU A 63 -6.59 -3.26 -6.02
CA GLU A 63 -7.74 -2.44 -5.68
C GLU A 63 -7.38 -0.97 -5.89
N ILE A 64 -8.18 -0.23 -6.66
CA ILE A 64 -7.90 1.16 -7.02
C ILE A 64 -9.03 2.07 -6.53
N ARG A 65 -8.66 3.19 -5.93
CA ARG A 65 -9.56 4.26 -5.47
C ARG A 65 -9.09 5.61 -6.01
N TYR A 66 -10.01 6.55 -6.15
CA TYR A 66 -9.69 7.90 -6.63
C TYR A 66 -9.19 8.82 -5.51
N HIS A 67 -9.75 8.68 -4.32
CA HIS A 67 -9.38 9.49 -3.15
C HIS A 67 -8.21 8.86 -2.38
N PRO A 68 -7.39 9.68 -1.69
CA PRO A 68 -6.35 9.17 -0.81
C PRO A 68 -6.94 8.32 0.31
N PRO A 69 -6.21 7.30 0.80
CA PRO A 69 -6.63 6.58 1.98
C PRO A 69 -6.59 7.54 3.19
N GLU A 70 -7.69 7.59 3.94
CA GLU A 70 -7.77 8.40 5.17
C GLU A 70 -7.69 7.54 6.43
N ARG A 71 -7.95 6.24 6.29
CA ARG A 71 -8.01 5.27 7.38
C ARG A 71 -6.86 4.28 7.33
N TRP A 72 -6.45 3.79 8.48
CA TRP A 72 -5.52 2.66 8.60
C TRP A 72 -6.09 1.43 7.92
N THR A 73 -5.30 0.81 7.06
CA THR A 73 -5.65 -0.47 6.45
C THR A 73 -5.24 -1.60 7.38
N ILE A 74 -6.17 -2.48 7.73
CA ILE A 74 -5.91 -3.60 8.65
C ILE A 74 -5.64 -4.84 7.83
N VAL A 75 -4.49 -5.46 8.05
CA VAL A 75 -4.09 -6.68 7.37
C VAL A 75 -4.21 -7.83 8.35
N ARG A 76 -5.02 -8.83 8.01
CA ARG A 76 -5.06 -10.11 8.72
C ARG A 76 -4.19 -11.10 7.98
N CYS A 77 -3.12 -11.52 8.62
CA CYS A 77 -2.35 -12.66 8.15
C CYS A 77 -2.97 -13.95 8.67
N GLU A 78 -3.00 -14.98 7.82
CA GLU A 78 -3.36 -16.32 8.24
C GLU A 78 -2.45 -16.74 9.38
N PRO A 79 -2.99 -17.35 10.46
CA PRO A 79 -2.19 -17.90 11.53
C PRO A 79 -1.16 -18.87 10.94
N ARG A 80 0.12 -18.54 11.04
CA ARG A 80 1.20 -19.49 10.76
C ARG A 80 1.69 -20.03 12.09
N VAL A 81 1.70 -21.35 12.23
CA VAL A 81 2.40 -22.00 13.34
C VAL A 81 3.88 -21.76 13.11
N ILE A 82 4.47 -20.84 13.88
CA ILE A 82 5.93 -20.73 13.94
C ILE A 82 6.37 -21.75 14.98
N GLU A 83 6.69 -22.96 14.52
CA GLU A 83 7.03 -24.11 15.37
C GLU A 83 8.12 -23.78 16.40
N ARG A 84 9.09 -22.92 16.06
CA ARG A 84 10.16 -22.46 16.96
C ARG A 84 9.69 -21.61 18.15
N LEU A 85 8.50 -21.00 18.09
CA LEU A 85 8.02 -20.07 19.13
C LEU A 85 6.86 -20.64 19.97
N GLY A 86 6.34 -21.82 19.62
CA GLY A 86 5.27 -22.50 20.39
C GLY A 86 3.99 -21.68 20.60
N ARG A 87 3.79 -20.60 19.82
CA ARG A 87 2.69 -19.65 19.98
C ARG A 87 2.11 -19.29 18.62
N ILE A 88 0.78 -19.25 18.56
CA ILE A 88 0.05 -18.67 17.43
C ILE A 88 0.21 -17.16 17.54
N PHE A 89 1.02 -16.55 16.66
CA PHE A 89 1.06 -15.10 16.55
C PHE A 89 -0.11 -14.65 15.68
N PRO A 90 -1.11 -13.92 16.23
CA PRO A 90 -2.02 -13.17 15.40
C PRO A 90 -1.20 -12.07 14.74
N LEU A 91 -0.73 -12.32 13.52
CA LEU A 91 0.05 -11.37 12.72
C LEU A 91 -0.86 -10.26 12.13
N THR A 92 -1.81 -9.75 12.93
CA THR A 92 -2.66 -8.63 12.54
C THR A 92 -1.89 -7.34 12.77
N TYR A 93 -1.74 -6.55 11.72
CA TYR A 93 -1.09 -5.25 11.79
C TYR A 93 -1.88 -4.22 10.98
N ALA A 94 -1.64 -2.95 11.27
CA ALA A 94 -2.21 -1.84 10.53
C ALA A 94 -1.15 -1.18 9.66
N VAL A 95 -1.58 -0.61 8.53
CA VAL A 95 -0.72 0.17 7.63
C VAL A 95 -1.17 1.62 7.64
N CYS A 96 -0.24 2.53 7.97
CA CYS A 96 -0.52 3.95 8.04
C CYS A 96 -0.91 4.50 6.67
N PRO A 97 -2.04 5.23 6.54
CA PRO A 97 -2.49 5.77 5.27
C PRO A 97 -1.54 6.84 4.70
N SER A 98 -0.84 7.56 5.59
CA SER A 98 0.04 8.67 5.20
C SER A 98 1.43 8.26 4.77
N CYS A 99 2.07 7.33 5.49
CA CYS A 99 3.48 6.97 5.25
C CYS A 99 3.72 5.49 4.94
N ARG A 100 2.66 4.67 4.90
CA ARG A 100 2.71 3.22 4.62
C ARG A 100 3.50 2.40 5.65
N HIS A 101 3.81 2.98 6.82
CA HIS A 101 4.46 2.29 7.93
C HIS A 101 3.54 1.21 8.51
N ARG A 102 4.13 0.10 8.97
CA ARG A 102 3.41 -0.99 9.62
C ARG A 102 3.50 -0.83 11.12
N GLN A 103 2.38 -0.92 11.79
CA GLN A 103 2.31 -0.86 13.25
C GLN A 103 1.45 -2.00 13.77
N GLY A 104 1.89 -2.61 14.86
CA GLY A 104 1.12 -3.65 15.55
C GLY A 104 -0.17 -3.06 16.13
N ILE A 105 -1.19 -3.91 16.28
CA ILE A 105 -2.45 -3.54 16.91
C ILE A 105 -2.56 -4.34 18.20
N GLU A 106 -2.45 -3.68 19.35
CA GLU A 106 -2.53 -4.33 20.66
C GLU A 106 -3.97 -4.69 21.04
N ALA A 107 -4.90 -3.77 20.78
CA ALA A 107 -6.32 -3.94 21.02
C ALA A 107 -7.14 -3.29 19.89
N ARG A 108 -8.40 -3.73 19.73
CA ARG A 108 -9.31 -3.13 18.76
C ARG A 108 -9.62 -1.68 19.17
N THR A 109 -9.08 -0.72 18.43
CA THR A 109 -9.29 0.73 18.62
C THR A 109 -9.94 1.34 17.39
N ASN A 110 -10.67 2.45 17.54
CA ASN A 110 -11.25 3.20 16.42
C ASN A 110 -10.25 4.16 15.76
N GLU A 111 -9.20 4.56 16.47
CA GLU A 111 -8.18 5.50 16.01
C GLU A 111 -6.79 5.07 16.49
N MET A 112 -5.75 5.36 15.70
CA MET A 112 -4.37 5.09 16.07
C MET A 112 -3.42 6.17 15.54
N MET A 113 -2.42 6.54 16.34
CA MET A 113 -1.32 7.43 15.93
C MET A 113 -0.15 6.61 15.36
N CYS A 114 0.39 7.07 14.24
CA CYS A 114 1.56 6.44 13.61
C CYS A 114 2.84 6.78 14.36
N ASP A 115 3.59 5.78 14.82
CA ASP A 115 4.90 5.92 15.48
C ASP A 115 5.97 6.60 14.59
N ARG A 116 5.82 6.53 13.26
CA ARG A 116 6.80 7.03 12.28
C ARG A 116 6.52 8.45 11.81
N CYS A 117 5.26 8.78 11.53
CA CYS A 117 4.88 10.09 10.98
C CYS A 117 3.99 10.92 11.91
N HIS A 118 3.67 10.40 13.10
CA HIS A 118 2.91 11.06 14.16
C HIS A 118 1.53 11.58 13.74
N LYS A 119 0.96 11.05 12.66
CA LYS A 119 -0.41 11.36 12.23
C LYS A 119 -1.39 10.37 12.83
N SER A 120 -2.50 10.87 13.35
CA SER A 120 -3.64 10.08 13.80
C SER A 120 -4.63 9.88 12.66
N ALA A 121 -5.25 8.70 12.61
CA ALA A 121 -6.27 8.34 11.63
C ALA A 121 -7.17 7.23 12.17
N GLY A 122 -8.40 7.16 11.67
CA GLY A 122 -9.35 6.11 12.00
C GLY A 122 -8.94 4.73 11.48
N MET A 123 -9.43 3.67 12.10
CA MET A 123 -9.14 2.28 11.75
C MET A 123 -10.23 1.69 10.83
N ALA A 124 -9.84 1.17 9.65
CA ALA A 124 -10.80 0.59 8.69
C ALA A 124 -11.09 -0.89 8.98
N TRP A 125 -11.72 -1.18 10.12
CA TRP A 125 -12.06 -2.57 10.51
C TRP A 125 -13.09 -3.23 9.59
N ASP A 126 -13.86 -2.43 8.88
CA ASP A 126 -14.81 -2.77 7.83
C ASP A 126 -14.13 -3.17 6.50
N GLU A 127 -12.88 -2.77 6.28
CA GLU A 127 -12.13 -2.99 5.05
C GLU A 127 -10.88 -3.84 5.28
N LEU A 128 -11.09 -5.10 5.70
CA LEU A 128 -9.98 -6.01 5.96
C LEU A 128 -9.23 -6.38 4.66
N SER A 129 -7.89 -6.37 4.74
CA SER A 129 -6.98 -6.68 3.64
C SER A 129 -6.20 -7.97 3.82
#